data_AF-A0A8B7SKS7-F1
#
_entry.id   AF-A0A8B7SKS7-F1
#
_cell.length_a   1.000
_cell.length_b   1.000
_cell.length_c   1.000
_cell.angle_alpha   90.00
_cell.angle_beta   90.00
_cell.angle_gamma   90.00
#
_symmetry.space_group_name_H-M   'P 1'
#
loop_
_entity.id
_entity.type
_entity.pdbx_description
1 polymer ?
#
loop_
_entity_poly.entity_id
_entity_poly.type
_entity_poly.pdbx_seq_one_letter_code
_entity_poly.pdbx_strand_id
1 'polypeptide(L)'
;RRSVVRGTWLAAARRGGPGDVWARFAVGTGGLGAEERRALEREQARHGDLLLLPTLRDAYENLTVKVLAMLAWLDEHVDFEFVLKADDDSFARLDALLADLRARDPVRRRRLYWGFFSGRGRVKPGGRWREAAWQLCDYYLPYALGGGYVLSSDLVRYLRLSREYLRAWHSEDVSLGAWLAPVDVQREHDPRFDTEYKSRGCSNQYLVTHKQSLEDMLEKHQTLTREGRLCKQEVQLRLSYVYDWSAPPSQCCQRKEGVP
;
A
#
# COMPACT_ATOMS: atom_id res chain seq x y z
N ARG A 1 11.08 12.40 4.14
CA ARG A 1 10.42 11.29 3.42
C ARG A 1 9.79 11.75 2.10
N ARG A 2 8.70 12.54 2.10
CA ARG A 2 8.03 13.01 0.86
C ARG A 2 8.98 13.59 -0.22
N SER A 3 9.95 14.43 0.18
CA SER A 3 10.97 14.96 -0.74
C SER A 3 11.79 13.86 -1.44
N VAL A 4 12.23 12.84 -0.69
CA VAL A 4 12.97 11.69 -1.24
C VAL A 4 12.08 10.85 -2.14
N VAL A 5 10.83 10.58 -1.74
CA VAL A 5 9.86 9.87 -2.59
C VAL A 5 9.64 10.60 -3.92
N ARG A 6 9.45 11.93 -3.90
CA ARG A 6 9.36 12.77 -5.11
C ARG A 6 10.62 12.72 -5.97
N GLY A 7 11.79 12.72 -5.35
CA GLY A 7 13.08 12.70 -6.02
C GLY A 7 13.51 11.31 -6.52
N THR A 8 12.76 10.26 -6.17
CA THR A 8 13.09 8.86 -6.49
C THR A 8 11.98 8.21 -7.32
N TRP A 9 11.21 7.29 -6.73
CA TRP A 9 10.28 6.44 -7.47
C TRP A 9 9.03 7.17 -7.98
N LEU A 10 8.69 8.36 -7.44
CA LEU A 10 7.69 9.25 -8.07
C LEU A 10 8.28 10.17 -9.16
N ALA A 11 9.61 10.25 -9.31
CA ALA A 11 10.21 11.15 -10.30
C ALA A 11 9.81 10.77 -11.73
N ALA A 12 9.66 9.47 -12.01
CA ALA A 12 9.22 8.95 -13.30
C ALA A 12 7.79 9.39 -13.65
N ALA A 13 6.89 9.44 -12.67
CA ALA A 13 5.52 9.93 -12.86
C ALA A 13 5.45 11.43 -13.17
N ARG A 14 6.44 12.23 -12.72
CA ARG A 14 6.46 13.70 -12.90
C ARG A 14 7.17 14.17 -14.18
N ARG A 15 8.06 13.36 -14.77
CA ARG A 15 8.91 13.75 -15.91
C ARG A 15 8.30 13.45 -17.29
N GLY A 16 6.97 13.40 -17.39
CA GLY A 16 6.32 13.00 -18.65
C GLY A 16 6.54 11.54 -18.99
N GLY A 17 6.57 10.66 -17.98
CA GLY A 17 6.30 9.23 -18.18
C GLY A 17 4.91 9.02 -18.82
N PRO A 18 4.48 7.78 -19.08
CA PRO A 18 3.15 7.56 -19.66
C PRO A 18 2.15 8.37 -18.84
N GLY A 19 1.31 9.18 -19.48
CA GLY A 19 0.40 10.15 -18.84
C GLY A 19 -0.66 9.55 -17.89
N ASP A 20 -0.44 8.30 -17.47
CA ASP A 20 -1.35 7.40 -16.81
C ASP A 20 -1.03 7.26 -15.30
N VAL A 21 -0.04 7.98 -14.76
CA VAL A 21 0.25 7.99 -13.31
C VAL A 21 0.15 9.37 -12.72
N TRP A 22 -0.67 9.45 -11.68
CA TRP A 22 -0.85 10.63 -10.85
C TRP A 22 -0.70 10.26 -9.37
N ALA A 23 -0.12 11.15 -8.56
CA ALA A 23 0.23 10.85 -7.18
C ALA A 23 -0.14 11.99 -6.22
N ARG A 24 -0.53 11.60 -4.99
CA ARG A 24 -0.82 12.48 -3.87
C ARG A 24 -0.26 11.92 -2.56
N PHE A 25 0.12 12.81 -1.65
CA PHE A 25 0.43 12.46 -0.26
C PHE A 25 -0.75 12.85 0.64
N ALA A 26 -1.44 11.88 1.22
CA ALA A 26 -2.49 12.14 2.20
C ALA A 26 -1.89 12.60 3.53
N VAL A 27 -2.35 13.75 4.05
CA VAL A 27 -1.87 14.35 5.31
C VAL A 27 -3.06 14.83 6.12
N GLY A 28 -3.20 14.32 7.34
CA GLY A 28 -4.14 14.84 8.32
C GLY A 28 -3.66 16.18 8.87
N THR A 29 -4.50 17.20 8.81
CA THR A 29 -4.17 18.55 9.31
C THR A 29 -4.99 18.97 10.53
N GLY A 30 -5.82 18.06 11.05
CA GLY A 30 -6.54 18.22 12.31
C GLY A 30 -5.58 18.34 13.48
N GLY A 31 -5.74 19.41 14.28
CA GLY A 31 -4.91 19.65 15.47
C GLY A 31 -3.50 20.22 15.20
N LEU A 32 -3.08 20.43 13.94
CA LEU A 32 -1.78 21.04 13.64
C LEU A 32 -1.70 22.50 14.12
N GLY A 33 -0.53 22.92 14.57
CA GLY A 33 -0.20 24.30 14.92
C GLY A 33 -0.07 25.20 13.69
N ALA A 34 -0.01 26.52 13.92
CA ALA A 34 0.06 27.51 12.84
C ALA A 34 1.35 27.43 12.00
N GLU A 35 2.46 26.99 12.59
CA GLU A 35 3.72 26.82 11.87
C GLU A 35 3.70 25.60 10.95
N GLU A 36 3.21 24.46 11.45
CA GLU A 36 3.08 23.22 10.69
C GLU A 36 2.12 23.39 9.50
N ARG A 37 0.98 24.06 9.71
CA ARG A 37 0.06 24.41 8.63
C ARG A 37 0.73 25.27 7.56
N ARG A 38 1.44 26.33 7.98
CA ARG A 38 2.20 27.19 7.05
C ARG A 38 3.29 26.43 6.30
N ALA A 39 3.93 25.45 6.93
CA ALA A 39 4.91 24.60 6.26
C ALA A 39 4.25 23.72 5.17
N LEU A 40 3.09 23.12 5.48
CA LEU A 40 2.32 22.34 4.51
C LEU A 40 1.75 23.21 3.38
N GLU A 41 1.30 24.43 3.66
CA GLU A 41 0.84 25.39 2.65
C GLU A 41 1.97 25.75 1.68
N ARG A 42 3.19 26.03 2.20
CA ARG A 42 4.37 26.27 1.36
C ARG A 42 4.75 25.04 0.53
N GLU A 43 4.69 23.84 1.12
CA GLU A 43 4.94 22.59 0.40
C GLU A 43 3.90 22.37 -0.71
N GLN A 44 2.62 22.61 -0.42
CA GLN A 44 1.54 22.47 -1.38
C GLN A 44 1.64 23.49 -2.51
N ALA A 45 1.96 24.76 -2.20
CA ALA A 45 2.18 25.79 -3.21
C ALA A 45 3.34 25.42 -4.16
N ARG A 46 4.36 24.72 -3.64
CA ARG A 46 5.52 24.31 -4.43
C ARG A 46 5.29 23.05 -5.26
N HIS A 47 4.59 22.05 -4.70
CA HIS A 47 4.53 20.71 -5.29
C HIS A 47 3.15 20.31 -5.83
N GLY A 48 2.08 20.92 -5.31
CA GLY A 48 0.70 20.70 -5.74
C GLY A 48 0.21 19.26 -5.58
N ASP A 49 0.80 18.49 -4.66
CA ASP A 49 0.61 17.04 -4.56
C ASP A 49 0.24 16.53 -3.16
N LEU A 50 -0.19 17.41 -2.26
CA LEU A 50 -0.77 17.02 -0.98
C LEU A 50 -2.29 16.89 -1.10
N LEU A 51 -2.83 15.82 -0.51
CA LEU A 51 -4.23 15.67 -0.15
C LEU A 51 -4.36 15.99 1.34
N LEU A 52 -4.84 17.18 1.67
CA LEU A 52 -4.98 17.63 3.05
C LEU A 52 -6.35 17.22 3.60
N LEU A 53 -6.36 16.56 4.76
CA LEU A 53 -7.55 16.07 5.45
C LEU A 53 -7.78 16.90 6.73
N PRO A 54 -8.56 18.00 6.68
CA PRO A 54 -8.61 19.01 7.75
C PRO A 54 -9.21 18.52 9.07
N THR A 55 -10.13 17.57 9.01
CA THR A 55 -10.81 17.01 10.20
C THR A 55 -10.04 15.86 10.83
N LEU A 56 -8.98 15.36 10.17
CA LEU A 56 -8.23 14.19 10.60
C LEU A 56 -6.92 14.59 11.30
N ARG A 57 -6.73 14.11 12.53
CA ARG A 57 -5.43 14.20 13.23
C ARG A 57 -4.53 13.06 12.78
N ASP A 58 -3.36 13.37 12.23
CA ASP A 58 -2.37 12.37 11.84
C ASP A 58 -1.76 11.71 13.09
N ALA A 59 -2.22 10.50 13.36
CA ALA A 59 -1.72 9.65 14.43
C ALA A 59 -1.93 8.18 14.00
N TYR A 60 -1.15 7.27 14.57
CA TYR A 60 -1.18 5.86 14.15
C TYR A 60 -2.59 5.26 14.33
N GLU A 61 -3.26 5.59 15.43
CA GLU A 61 -4.61 5.14 15.74
C GLU A 61 -5.69 5.61 14.74
N ASN A 62 -5.39 6.66 13.97
CA ASN A 62 -6.30 7.24 12.96
C ASN A 62 -5.95 6.79 11.53
N LEU A 63 -4.98 5.89 11.35
CA LEU A 63 -4.51 5.49 10.02
C LEU A 63 -5.61 4.83 9.18
N THR A 64 -6.45 4.00 9.79
CA THR A 64 -7.61 3.38 9.12
C THR A 64 -8.57 4.42 8.58
N VAL A 65 -8.90 5.45 9.38
CA VAL A 65 -9.76 6.55 8.95
C VAL A 65 -9.11 7.35 7.84
N LYS A 66 -7.79 7.56 7.93
CA LYS A 66 -7.00 8.26 6.90
C LYS A 66 -7.03 7.55 5.56
N VAL A 67 -6.85 6.22 5.56
CA VAL A 67 -6.90 5.42 4.34
C VAL A 67 -8.31 5.46 3.73
N LEU A 68 -9.36 5.28 4.54
CA LEU A 68 -10.74 5.33 4.04
C LEU A 68 -11.08 6.72 3.48
N ALA A 69 -10.67 7.80 4.14
CA ALA A 69 -10.88 9.17 3.67
C ALA A 69 -10.13 9.46 2.37
N MET A 70 -8.88 8.98 2.24
CA MET A 70 -8.11 9.09 1.01
C MET A 70 -8.78 8.34 -0.15
N LEU A 71 -9.20 7.10 0.08
CA LEU A 71 -9.89 6.28 -0.92
C LEU A 71 -11.23 6.89 -1.34
N ALA A 72 -12.00 7.41 -0.39
CA ALA A 72 -13.25 8.11 -0.67
C ALA A 72 -13.04 9.36 -1.53
N TRP A 73 -12.04 10.17 -1.18
CA TRP A 73 -11.71 11.37 -1.95
C TRP A 73 -11.28 11.02 -3.37
N LEU A 74 -10.50 9.94 -3.57
CA LEU A 74 -10.11 9.49 -4.91
C LEU A 74 -11.31 9.14 -5.79
N ASP A 75 -12.25 8.33 -5.28
CA ASP A 75 -13.47 7.95 -6.03
C ASP A 75 -14.33 9.16 -6.41
N GLU A 76 -14.35 10.20 -5.58
CA GLU A 76 -15.17 11.39 -5.79
C GLU A 76 -14.53 12.41 -6.76
N HIS A 77 -13.20 12.44 -6.89
CA HIS A 77 -12.48 13.56 -7.53
C HIS A 77 -11.57 13.16 -8.69
N VAL A 78 -11.34 11.86 -8.91
CA VAL A 78 -10.34 11.38 -9.86
C VAL A 78 -10.95 10.25 -10.67
N ASP A 79 -10.83 10.33 -12.00
CA ASP A 79 -11.09 9.21 -12.87
C ASP A 79 -9.82 8.36 -12.99
N PHE A 80 -9.86 7.14 -12.44
CA PHE A 80 -8.72 6.23 -12.41
C PHE A 80 -9.19 4.77 -12.51
N GLU A 81 -8.27 3.91 -12.94
CA GLU A 81 -8.54 2.46 -13.02
C GLU A 81 -8.00 1.69 -11.82
N PHE A 82 -6.83 2.10 -11.32
CA PHE A 82 -6.14 1.46 -10.20
C PHE A 82 -5.54 2.51 -9.27
N VAL A 83 -5.50 2.18 -7.98
CA VAL A 83 -4.75 2.95 -6.97
C VAL A 83 -3.72 2.05 -6.31
N LEU A 84 -2.47 2.51 -6.24
CA LEU A 84 -1.46 1.96 -5.34
C LEU A 84 -1.50 2.75 -4.02
N LYS A 85 -1.90 2.12 -2.93
CA LYS A 85 -1.59 2.62 -1.57
C LYS A 85 -0.15 2.23 -1.28
N ALA A 86 0.67 3.16 -0.81
CA ALA A 86 2.02 2.86 -0.34
C ALA A 86 2.36 3.73 0.88
N ASP A 87 3.17 3.18 1.78
CA ASP A 87 3.67 3.91 2.95
C ASP A 87 4.84 4.83 2.55
N ASP A 88 5.08 5.89 3.33
CA ASP A 88 6.14 6.87 3.01
C ASP A 88 7.57 6.37 3.31
N ASP A 89 7.68 5.13 3.80
CA ASP A 89 8.88 4.31 3.97
C ASP A 89 8.88 3.08 3.04
N SER A 90 8.22 3.19 1.87
CA SER A 90 8.20 2.16 0.82
C SER A 90 8.81 2.66 -0.49
N PHE A 91 9.25 1.73 -1.33
CA PHE A 91 9.76 2.00 -2.69
C PHE A 91 9.02 1.14 -3.71
N ALA A 92 8.46 1.76 -4.75
CA ALA A 92 7.67 1.10 -5.78
C ALA A 92 8.28 1.23 -7.18
N ARG A 93 8.34 0.12 -7.92
CA ARG A 93 8.68 0.06 -9.35
C ARG A 93 7.43 0.37 -10.19
N LEU A 94 7.09 1.67 -10.29
CA LEU A 94 5.88 2.11 -10.99
C LEU A 94 5.84 1.68 -12.46
N ASP A 95 7.00 1.65 -13.12
CA ASP A 95 7.15 1.17 -14.49
C ASP A 95 6.73 -0.30 -14.64
N ALA A 96 7.20 -1.16 -13.74
CA ALA A 96 6.87 -2.58 -13.72
C ALA A 96 5.40 -2.82 -13.31
N LEU A 97 4.91 -2.10 -12.31
CA LEU A 97 3.50 -2.15 -11.90
C LEU A 97 2.57 -1.77 -13.05
N LEU A 98 2.87 -0.68 -13.80
CA LEU A 98 2.08 -0.27 -14.96
C LEU A 98 2.12 -1.30 -16.08
N ALA A 99 3.29 -1.88 -16.37
CA ALA A 99 3.42 -2.90 -17.40
C ALA A 99 2.53 -4.11 -17.07
N ASP A 100 2.59 -4.59 -15.82
CA ASP A 100 1.74 -5.69 -15.35
C ASP A 100 0.26 -5.32 -15.41
N LEU A 101 -0.13 -4.11 -14.98
CA LEU A 101 -1.52 -3.66 -15.01
C LEU A 101 -2.08 -3.57 -16.44
N ARG A 102 -1.28 -3.13 -17.42
CA ARG A 102 -1.67 -3.05 -18.83
C ARG A 102 -1.75 -4.41 -19.51
N ALA A 103 -0.92 -5.35 -19.09
CA ALA A 103 -0.91 -6.70 -19.65
C ALA A 103 -2.06 -7.59 -19.13
N ARG A 104 -2.81 -7.13 -18.12
CA ARG A 104 -3.95 -7.88 -17.56
C ARG A 104 -5.10 -7.98 -18.54
N ASP A 105 -5.68 -9.17 -18.58
CA ASP A 105 -6.98 -9.41 -19.21
C ASP A 105 -8.04 -8.46 -18.62
N PRO A 106 -8.92 -7.84 -19.43
CA PRO A 106 -9.95 -6.92 -18.95
C PRO A 106 -10.83 -7.44 -17.81
N VAL A 107 -11.14 -8.74 -17.79
CA VAL A 107 -11.92 -9.37 -16.72
C VAL A 107 -11.14 -9.40 -15.40
N ARG A 108 -9.80 -9.47 -15.46
CA ARG A 108 -8.90 -9.46 -14.32
C ARG A 108 -8.50 -8.07 -13.82
N ARG A 109 -9.05 -7.01 -14.44
CA ARG A 109 -8.83 -5.61 -14.03
C ARG A 109 -9.88 -5.13 -13.03
N ARG A 110 -11.03 -5.81 -12.95
CA ARG A 110 -12.14 -5.47 -12.06
C ARG A 110 -12.03 -6.22 -10.74
N ARG A 111 -12.51 -5.58 -9.67
CA ARG A 111 -12.51 -6.14 -8.31
C ARG A 111 -11.13 -6.64 -7.88
N LEU A 112 -10.05 -6.00 -8.35
CA LEU A 112 -8.67 -6.38 -8.10
C LEU A 112 -8.23 -5.90 -6.72
N TYR A 113 -7.74 -6.81 -5.90
CA TYR A 113 -6.97 -6.50 -4.69
C TYR A 113 -5.65 -7.27 -4.76
N TRP A 114 -4.58 -6.56 -5.10
CA TRP A 114 -3.27 -7.13 -5.43
C TRP A 114 -2.19 -6.70 -4.44
N GLY A 115 -1.48 -7.66 -3.87
CA GLY A 115 -0.40 -7.40 -2.93
C GLY A 115 0.08 -8.67 -2.22
N PHE A 116 0.75 -8.51 -1.08
CA PHE A 116 1.27 -9.65 -0.33
C PHE A 116 0.31 -10.10 0.78
N PHE A 117 -0.59 -11.03 0.46
CA PHE A 117 -1.63 -11.49 1.39
C PHE A 117 -1.12 -12.36 2.53
N SER A 118 -1.71 -12.20 3.72
CA SER A 118 -1.58 -13.08 4.88
C SER A 118 -2.95 -13.45 5.44
N GLY A 119 -3.17 -14.74 5.70
CA GLY A 119 -4.37 -15.28 6.36
C GLY A 119 -4.13 -15.82 7.77
N ARG A 120 -2.85 -15.87 8.19
CA ARG A 120 -2.42 -16.47 9.47
C ARG A 120 -2.17 -15.43 10.58
N GLY A 121 -2.57 -14.18 10.35
CA GLY A 121 -2.35 -13.10 11.31
C GLY A 121 -3.22 -13.30 12.55
N ARG A 122 -2.62 -13.57 13.71
CA ARG A 122 -3.35 -13.63 14.98
C ARG A 122 -3.66 -12.23 15.50
N VAL A 123 -4.86 -12.08 16.04
CA VAL A 123 -5.32 -10.86 16.70
C VAL A 123 -4.35 -10.50 17.82
N LYS A 124 -3.89 -9.25 17.84
CA LYS A 124 -2.91 -8.80 18.84
C LYS A 124 -3.61 -8.42 20.14
N PRO A 125 -3.31 -9.09 21.27
CA PRO A 125 -3.98 -8.82 22.55
C PRO A 125 -3.43 -7.58 23.26
N GLY A 126 -2.25 -7.09 22.88
CA GLY A 126 -1.54 -6.01 23.59
C GLY A 126 -0.47 -5.32 22.75
N GLY A 127 0.13 -4.28 23.34
CA GLY A 127 1.16 -3.44 22.72
C GLY A 127 0.61 -2.43 21.71
N ARG A 128 1.52 -1.76 20.99
CA ARG A 128 1.16 -0.72 19.99
C ARG A 128 0.28 -1.21 18.84
N TRP A 129 0.11 -2.52 18.68
CA TRP A 129 -0.70 -3.13 17.62
C TRP A 129 -1.97 -3.78 18.17
N ARG A 130 -2.31 -3.55 19.45
CA ARG A 130 -3.47 -4.15 20.12
C ARG A 130 -4.75 -3.87 19.33
N GLU A 131 -5.51 -4.92 19.08
CA GLU A 131 -6.76 -4.84 18.33
C GLU A 131 -7.94 -5.29 19.20
N ALA A 132 -8.20 -4.54 20.29
CA ALA A 132 -9.18 -4.94 21.30
C ALA A 132 -10.64 -4.96 20.80
N ALA A 133 -10.93 -4.22 19.72
CA ALA A 133 -12.27 -4.12 19.15
C ALA A 133 -12.56 -5.22 18.11
N TRP A 134 -11.59 -6.10 17.80
CA TRP A 134 -11.79 -7.21 16.87
C TRP A 134 -12.63 -8.32 17.47
N GLN A 135 -13.76 -8.62 16.82
CA GLN A 135 -14.75 -9.60 17.30
C GLN A 135 -15.25 -10.52 16.17
N LEU A 136 -14.52 -10.60 15.05
CA LEU A 136 -14.95 -11.40 13.90
C LEU A 136 -14.46 -12.85 13.98
N CYS A 137 -13.25 -13.09 14.47
CA CYS A 137 -12.62 -14.41 14.55
C CYS A 137 -11.36 -14.37 15.45
N ASP A 138 -10.76 -15.53 15.74
CA ASP A 138 -9.48 -15.63 16.48
C ASP A 138 -8.26 -15.18 15.64
N TYR A 139 -8.44 -15.13 14.32
CA TYR A 139 -7.47 -14.63 13.33
C TYR A 139 -8.05 -13.43 12.60
N TYR A 140 -7.17 -12.59 12.07
CA TYR A 140 -7.56 -11.60 11.07
C TYR A 140 -8.04 -12.31 9.80
N LEU A 141 -9.07 -11.75 9.16
CA LEU A 141 -9.49 -12.17 7.83
C LEU A 141 -8.37 -11.89 6.81
N PRO A 142 -8.27 -12.62 5.69
CA PRO A 142 -7.20 -12.44 4.71
C PRO A 142 -7.04 -10.98 4.26
N TYR A 143 -5.82 -10.47 4.36
CA TYR A 143 -5.51 -9.07 4.05
C TYR A 143 -4.13 -8.97 3.40
N ALA A 144 -3.93 -7.99 2.52
CA ALA A 144 -2.60 -7.65 2.03
C ALA A 144 -1.82 -6.95 3.16
N LEU A 145 -0.63 -7.45 3.46
CA LEU A 145 0.28 -6.83 4.42
C LEU A 145 0.72 -5.45 3.90
N GLY A 146 0.92 -4.49 4.83
CA GLY A 146 1.16 -3.05 4.65
C GLY A 146 2.28 -2.65 3.68
N GLY A 147 2.87 -1.45 3.75
CA GLY A 147 3.91 -1.02 2.80
C GLY A 147 3.41 -0.71 1.38
N GLY A 148 2.57 -1.57 0.79
CA GLY A 148 1.73 -1.20 -0.34
C GLY A 148 0.93 -2.32 -0.99
N TYR A 149 -0.18 -1.94 -1.62
CA TYR A 149 -1.10 -2.81 -2.36
C TYR A 149 -1.87 -2.02 -3.42
N VAL A 150 -2.37 -2.72 -4.43
CA VAL A 150 -3.16 -2.14 -5.51
C VAL A 150 -4.63 -2.52 -5.36
N LEU A 151 -5.52 -1.55 -5.55
CA LEU A 151 -6.98 -1.75 -5.64
C LEU A 151 -7.47 -1.25 -7.01
N SER A 152 -8.44 -1.93 -7.60
CA SER A 152 -9.21 -1.39 -8.73
C SER A 152 -10.22 -0.33 -8.27
N SER A 153 -10.54 0.62 -9.15
CA SER A 153 -11.45 1.72 -8.84
C SER A 153 -12.85 1.28 -8.43
N ASP A 154 -13.34 0.15 -8.93
CA ASP A 154 -14.64 -0.40 -8.51
C ASP A 154 -14.66 -0.91 -7.06
N LEU A 155 -13.55 -1.43 -6.51
CA LEU A 155 -13.44 -1.71 -5.08
C LEU A 155 -13.37 -0.42 -4.26
N VAL A 156 -12.63 0.59 -4.74
CA VAL A 156 -12.55 1.90 -4.07
C VAL A 156 -13.94 2.53 -3.99
N ARG A 157 -14.71 2.47 -5.09
CA ARG A 157 -16.11 2.89 -5.14
C ARG A 157 -16.99 2.16 -4.14
N TYR A 158 -16.84 0.84 -4.02
CA TYR A 158 -17.57 0.03 -3.02
C TYR A 158 -17.26 0.49 -1.59
N LEU A 159 -15.97 0.70 -1.27
CA LEU A 159 -15.54 1.16 0.05
C LEU A 159 -16.13 2.55 0.38
N ARG A 160 -16.12 3.46 -0.59
CA ARG A 160 -16.70 4.81 -0.43
C ARG A 160 -18.22 4.76 -0.27
N LEU A 161 -18.94 3.97 -1.08
CA LEU A 161 -20.40 3.78 -0.96
C LEU A 161 -20.78 3.20 0.41
N SER A 162 -19.97 2.28 0.92
CA SER A 162 -20.30 1.52 2.13
C SER A 162 -19.76 2.15 3.40
N ARG A 163 -19.05 3.29 3.32
CA ARG A 163 -18.21 3.84 4.40
C ARG A 163 -18.90 3.99 5.75
N GLU A 164 -20.19 4.32 5.77
CA GLU A 164 -20.99 4.49 7.01
C GLU A 164 -21.26 3.16 7.74
N TYR A 165 -21.13 2.02 7.03
CA TYR A 165 -21.29 0.68 7.59
C TYR A 165 -19.96 0.01 7.95
N LEU A 166 -18.84 0.59 7.52
CA LEU A 166 -17.51 0.01 7.70
C LEU A 166 -17.01 0.26 9.12
N ARG A 167 -16.94 -0.80 9.93
CA ARG A 167 -16.28 -0.73 11.24
C ARG A 167 -14.78 -0.54 11.03
N ALA A 168 -14.20 0.51 11.60
CA ALA A 168 -12.76 0.71 11.61
C ALA A 168 -12.11 -0.11 12.75
N TRP A 169 -11.04 -0.82 12.41
CA TRP A 169 -10.11 -1.43 13.37
C TRP A 169 -8.80 -0.63 13.37
N HIS A 170 -7.95 -0.87 14.37
CA HIS A 170 -6.72 -0.13 14.61
C HIS A 170 -5.68 -0.31 13.49
N SER A 171 -5.61 -1.50 12.87
CA SER A 171 -4.84 -1.71 11.64
C SER A 171 -5.69 -1.42 10.39
N GLU A 172 -5.18 -0.56 9.53
CA GLU A 172 -5.82 -0.20 8.25
C GLU A 172 -5.79 -1.38 7.27
N ASP A 173 -4.70 -2.14 7.25
CA ASP A 173 -4.56 -3.31 6.39
C ASP A 173 -5.58 -4.40 6.76
N VAL A 174 -5.71 -4.68 8.07
CA VAL A 174 -6.70 -5.62 8.61
C VAL A 174 -8.12 -5.13 8.33
N SER A 175 -8.36 -3.82 8.49
CA SER A 175 -9.67 -3.23 8.23
C SER A 175 -10.07 -3.38 6.77
N LEU A 176 -9.17 -3.07 5.83
CA LEU A 176 -9.41 -3.23 4.40
C LEU A 176 -9.69 -4.70 4.04
N GLY A 177 -8.89 -5.64 4.58
CA GLY A 177 -9.12 -7.07 4.37
C GLY A 177 -10.49 -7.52 4.87
N ALA A 178 -10.93 -7.03 6.03
CA ALA A 178 -12.24 -7.34 6.58
C ALA A 178 -13.39 -6.73 5.77
N TRP A 179 -13.27 -5.47 5.32
CA TRP A 179 -14.29 -4.80 4.50
C TRP A 179 -14.49 -5.46 3.14
N LEU A 180 -13.43 -6.02 2.58
CA LEU A 180 -13.45 -6.74 1.30
C LEU A 180 -13.65 -8.26 1.47
N ALA A 181 -13.71 -8.78 2.69
CA ALA A 181 -13.95 -10.20 2.95
C ALA A 181 -15.27 -10.75 2.36
N PRO A 182 -16.43 -10.06 2.52
CA PRO A 182 -17.73 -10.62 2.17
C PRO A 182 -18.14 -10.36 0.71
N VAL A 183 -17.31 -9.72 -0.11
CA VAL A 183 -17.61 -9.39 -1.51
C VAL A 183 -16.82 -10.26 -2.48
N ASP A 184 -17.31 -10.39 -3.71
CA ASP A 184 -16.59 -11.06 -4.80
C ASP A 184 -15.37 -10.22 -5.23
N VAL A 185 -14.24 -10.46 -4.60
CA VAL A 185 -12.97 -9.77 -4.86
C VAL A 185 -11.95 -10.74 -5.46
N GLN A 186 -11.29 -10.28 -6.52
CA GLN A 186 -10.13 -10.96 -7.10
C GLN A 186 -8.90 -10.61 -6.26
N ARG A 187 -8.63 -11.45 -5.26
CA ARG A 187 -7.42 -11.35 -4.45
C ARG A 187 -6.26 -11.98 -5.20
N GLU A 188 -5.23 -11.18 -5.43
CA GLU A 188 -4.01 -11.65 -6.08
C GLU A 188 -2.84 -11.53 -5.12
N HIS A 189 -2.34 -12.69 -4.70
CA HIS A 189 -1.13 -12.77 -3.90
C HIS A 189 0.10 -12.73 -4.80
N ASP A 190 1.02 -11.81 -4.51
CA ASP A 190 2.23 -11.63 -5.29
C ASP A 190 3.49 -11.51 -4.42
N PRO A 191 4.39 -12.51 -4.43
CA PRO A 191 5.66 -12.48 -3.72
C PRO A 191 6.61 -11.34 -4.11
N ARG A 192 6.34 -10.62 -5.21
CA ARG A 192 7.11 -9.44 -5.60
C ARG A 192 6.81 -8.20 -4.75
N PHE A 193 5.77 -8.26 -3.91
CA PHE A 193 5.48 -7.26 -2.88
C PHE A 193 6.22 -7.64 -1.59
N ASP A 194 7.45 -7.17 -1.42
CA ASP A 194 8.25 -7.31 -0.19
C ASP A 194 7.79 -6.36 0.89
N THR A 195 6.62 -6.64 1.44
CA THR A 195 5.91 -5.73 2.33
C THR A 195 5.65 -6.27 3.74
N GLU A 196 6.24 -7.40 4.07
CA GLU A 196 6.24 -7.89 5.44
C GLU A 196 7.00 -6.94 6.38
N TYR A 197 6.78 -7.05 7.69
CA TYR A 197 7.51 -6.26 8.69
C TYR A 197 9.04 -6.48 8.63
N LYS A 198 9.48 -7.70 8.29
CA LYS A 198 10.88 -8.03 8.01
C LYS A 198 11.00 -8.37 6.54
N SER A 199 11.77 -7.56 5.81
CA SER A 199 12.09 -7.75 4.40
C SER A 199 12.65 -9.16 4.14
N ARG A 200 12.37 -9.67 2.93
CA ARG A 200 12.95 -10.90 2.41
C ARG A 200 14.31 -10.73 1.75
N GLY A 201 14.83 -9.50 1.73
CA GLY A 201 16.12 -9.13 1.17
C GLY A 201 15.95 -8.20 -0.03
N CYS A 202 16.71 -8.40 -1.10
CA CYS A 202 16.61 -7.60 -2.32
C CYS A 202 16.51 -8.52 -3.53
N SER A 203 15.47 -8.34 -4.34
CA SER A 203 15.31 -8.97 -5.65
C SER A 203 14.97 -7.90 -6.68
N ASN A 204 15.54 -8.01 -7.88
CA ASN A 204 15.25 -7.15 -9.02
C ASN A 204 13.82 -7.33 -9.54
N GLN A 205 13.16 -8.42 -9.15
CA GLN A 205 11.77 -8.70 -9.48
C GLN A 205 10.78 -7.96 -8.55
N TYR A 206 11.24 -7.35 -7.45
CA TYR A 206 10.34 -6.68 -6.52
C TYR A 206 9.63 -5.48 -7.14
N LEU A 207 8.31 -5.44 -6.91
CA LEU A 207 7.42 -4.36 -7.32
C LEU A 207 7.27 -3.31 -6.24
N VAL A 208 7.09 -3.72 -4.99
CA VAL A 208 7.01 -2.85 -3.81
C VAL A 208 7.90 -3.42 -2.73
N THR A 209 8.71 -2.58 -2.10
CA THR A 209 9.61 -2.98 -1.01
C THR A 209 9.40 -2.10 0.22
N HIS A 210 9.36 -2.72 1.40
CA HIS A 210 9.13 -2.09 2.69
C HIS A 210 9.82 -2.91 3.81
N LYS A 211 10.38 -2.29 4.86
CA LYS A 211 10.59 -0.84 5.08
C LYS A 211 11.86 -0.37 4.38
N GLN A 212 11.87 0.88 3.95
CA GLN A 212 12.97 1.53 3.27
C GLN A 212 13.38 2.78 4.06
N SER A 213 14.66 2.89 4.40
CA SER A 213 15.26 4.14 4.85
C SER A 213 15.32 5.15 3.69
N LEU A 214 15.69 6.40 3.99
CA LEU A 214 15.86 7.41 2.94
C LEU A 214 17.02 7.03 2.03
N GLU A 215 18.07 6.47 2.62
CA GLU A 215 19.27 5.98 1.96
C GLU A 215 18.94 4.81 1.04
N ASP A 216 18.15 3.84 1.52
CA ASP A 216 17.71 2.69 0.70
C ASP A 216 16.94 3.15 -0.54
N MET A 217 16.03 4.12 -0.40
CA MET A 217 15.27 4.66 -1.53
C MET A 217 16.17 5.35 -2.55
N LEU A 218 17.15 6.14 -2.08
CA LEU A 218 18.10 6.83 -2.95
C LEU A 218 19.01 5.84 -3.67
N GLU A 219 19.53 4.85 -2.96
CA GLU A 219 20.39 3.81 -3.53
C GLU A 219 19.64 2.99 -4.59
N LYS A 220 18.44 2.49 -4.27
CA LYS A 220 17.59 1.77 -5.23
C LYS A 220 17.30 2.59 -6.47
N HIS A 221 16.96 3.87 -6.30
CA HIS A 221 16.70 4.76 -7.43
C HIS A 221 17.94 4.96 -8.31
N GLN A 222 19.11 5.15 -7.69
CA GLN A 222 20.38 5.33 -8.40
C GLN A 222 20.77 4.06 -9.16
N THR A 223 20.72 2.88 -8.53
CA THR A 223 21.01 1.61 -9.18
C THR A 223 20.04 1.35 -10.33
N LEU A 224 18.75 1.60 -10.11
CA LEU A 224 17.74 1.42 -11.16
C LEU A 224 17.99 2.34 -12.36
N THR A 225 18.31 3.60 -12.11
CA THR A 225 18.57 4.59 -13.17
C THR A 225 19.87 4.30 -13.94
N ARG A 226 20.91 3.82 -13.26
CA ARG A 226 22.22 3.57 -13.86
C ARG A 226 22.35 2.21 -14.53
N GLU A 227 21.71 1.20 -13.98
CA GLU A 227 21.97 -0.20 -14.30
C GLU A 227 20.70 -0.99 -14.68
N GLY A 228 19.52 -0.37 -14.61
CA GLY A 228 18.25 -1.01 -14.97
C GLY A 228 17.77 -2.06 -13.97
N ARG A 229 18.42 -2.18 -12.81
CA ARG A 229 18.14 -3.19 -11.78
C ARG A 229 17.95 -2.56 -10.41
N LEU A 230 17.11 -3.15 -9.56
CA LEU A 230 16.76 -2.60 -8.25
C LEU A 230 17.89 -2.77 -7.22
N CYS A 231 18.60 -3.90 -7.29
CA CYS A 231 19.55 -4.35 -6.28
C CYS A 231 20.97 -4.31 -6.84
N LYS A 232 21.93 -3.80 -6.06
CA LYS A 232 23.37 -3.97 -6.36
C LYS A 232 23.80 -5.43 -6.36
N GLN A 233 23.19 -6.22 -5.50
CA GLN A 233 23.28 -7.68 -5.46
C GLN A 233 21.95 -8.21 -4.94
N GLU A 234 21.43 -9.26 -5.54
CA GLU A 234 20.24 -9.93 -5.01
C GLU A 234 20.63 -10.73 -3.77
N VAL A 235 19.83 -10.58 -2.72
CA VAL A 235 20.07 -11.21 -1.43
C VAL A 235 18.74 -11.75 -0.94
N GLN A 236 18.76 -13.00 -0.49
CA GLN A 236 17.61 -13.61 0.14
C GLN A 236 17.87 -13.81 1.63
N LEU A 237 17.13 -13.08 2.47
CA LEU A 237 17.27 -13.14 3.93
C LEU A 237 16.28 -14.11 4.59
N ARG A 238 15.23 -14.50 3.86
CA ARG A 238 14.20 -15.44 4.33
C ARG A 238 13.38 -15.99 3.16
N LEU A 239 12.77 -17.13 3.40
CA LEU A 239 11.81 -17.73 2.47
C LEU A 239 10.55 -16.86 2.36
N SER A 240 9.94 -16.82 1.18
CA SER A 240 8.61 -16.32 0.90
C SER A 240 7.56 -17.43 1.06
N TYR A 241 6.33 -17.16 0.63
CA TYR A 241 5.27 -18.14 0.44
C TYR A 241 4.38 -17.70 -0.73
N VAL A 242 3.62 -18.64 -1.28
CA VAL A 242 2.48 -18.38 -2.16
C VAL A 242 1.22 -18.63 -1.33
N TYR A 243 0.26 -17.72 -1.37
CA TYR A 243 -1.00 -17.89 -0.65
C TYR A 243 -1.83 -19.01 -1.28
N ASP A 244 -2.10 -20.06 -0.53
CA ASP A 244 -3.03 -21.13 -0.92
C ASP A 244 -4.47 -20.71 -0.65
N TRP A 245 -5.19 -20.34 -1.71
CA TRP A 245 -6.61 -19.95 -1.66
C TRP A 245 -7.57 -21.14 -1.52
N SER A 246 -7.09 -22.38 -1.65
CA SER A 246 -7.89 -23.60 -1.46
C SER A 246 -7.93 -24.07 -0.01
N ALA A 247 -7.02 -23.55 0.83
CA ALA A 247 -6.93 -23.88 2.24
C ALA A 247 -7.58 -22.80 3.12
N PRO A 248 -7.97 -23.14 4.37
CA PRO A 248 -8.37 -22.14 5.35
C PRO A 248 -7.27 -21.07 5.55
N PRO A 249 -7.64 -19.80 5.84
CA PRO A 249 -6.66 -18.71 6.01
C PRO A 249 -5.52 -19.00 7.00
N SER A 250 -5.78 -19.77 8.05
CA SER A 250 -4.75 -20.15 9.04
C SER A 250 -3.67 -21.08 8.46
N GLN A 251 -3.93 -21.72 7.32
CA GLN A 251 -3.05 -22.69 6.65
C GLN A 251 -2.50 -22.19 5.30
N CYS A 252 -2.91 -21.00 4.83
CA CYS A 252 -2.58 -20.45 3.50
C CYS A 252 -1.09 -20.32 3.17
N CYS A 253 -0.26 -20.11 4.20
CA CYS A 253 0.95 -19.31 4.05
C CYS A 253 2.20 -20.07 4.54
N GLN A 254 2.34 -21.31 4.06
CA GLN A 254 3.50 -22.15 4.34
C GLN A 254 4.73 -21.63 3.58
N ARG A 255 5.79 -21.28 4.31
CA ARG A 255 7.03 -20.83 3.68
C ARG A 255 7.78 -22.04 3.12
N LYS A 256 7.91 -22.10 1.81
CA LYS A 256 8.56 -23.21 1.10
C LYS A 256 9.62 -22.70 0.14
N GLU A 257 9.32 -21.61 -0.56
CA GLU A 257 10.22 -21.03 -1.55
C GLU A 257 10.70 -19.67 -1.08
N GLY A 258 11.98 -19.38 -1.33
CA GLY A 258 12.40 -18.00 -1.47
C GLY A 258 11.63 -17.31 -2.58
N VAL A 259 11.64 -15.99 -2.58
CA VAL A 259 11.40 -15.32 -3.86
C VAL A 259 12.41 -15.94 -4.86
N PRO A 260 12.01 -16.37 -6.07
CA PRO A 260 12.95 -16.91 -7.06
C PRO A 260 14.06 -15.92 -7.41
#